data_AF-A0AAE3Z918-F1
#
_entry.id   AF-A0AAE3Z918-F1
#
_cell.length_a   1.000
_cell.length_b   1.000
_cell.length_c   1.000
_cell.angle_alpha   90.00
_cell.angle_beta   90.00
_cell.angle_gamma   90.00
#
_symmetry.space_group_name_H-M   'P 1'
#
loop_
_entity.id
_entity.type
_entity.pdbx_description
1 polymer ?
#
loop_
_entity_poly.entity_id
_entity_poly.type
_entity_poly.pdbx_seq_one_letter_code
_entity_poly.pdbx_strand_id
1 'polypeptide(L)' 'MAWQQQRLDCADPLQLTAVIEEAVLDRPVGTVDTMRAQLEHLLELEACDNIDLRVLPTAIGPHAGLSGHPIQ' A
#
# COMPACT_ATOMS: atom_id res chain seq x y z
N MET A 1 -3.55 18.40 10.77
CA MET A 1 -3.41 16.95 10.52
C MET A 1 -2.88 16.78 9.11
N ALA A 2 -1.58 17.04 8.92
CA ALA A 2 -0.95 16.93 7.61
C ALA A 2 -0.64 15.45 7.39
N TRP A 3 -1.42 14.79 6.56
CA TRP A 3 -1.09 13.45 6.05
C TRP A 3 0.18 13.61 5.25
N GLN A 4 1.33 13.30 5.85
CA GLN A 4 2.59 13.29 5.13
C GLN A 4 2.51 12.12 4.16
N GLN A 5 2.09 12.42 2.93
CA GLN A 5 2.22 11.51 1.80
C GLN A 5 3.72 11.38 1.53
N GLN A 6 4.36 10.46 2.24
CA GLN A 6 5.69 10.02 1.83
C GLN A 6 5.51 9.39 0.46
N ARG A 7 6.12 10.03 -0.53
CA ARG A 7 6.25 9.46 -1.86
C ARG A 7 7.02 8.16 -1.67
N LEU A 8 6.39 7.05 -2.02
CA LEU A 8 7.04 5.75 -2.07
C LEU A 8 8.02 5.84 -3.24
N ASP A 9 9.27 6.20 -2.99
CA ASP A 9 10.30 6.19 -4.02
C ASP A 9 11.56 5.51 -3.52
N CYS A 10 12.26 4.87 -4.46
CA CYS A 10 13.44 4.07 -4.17
C CYS A 10 14.71 4.91 -3.98
N ALA A 11 14.56 6.24 -3.91
CA ALA A 11 15.67 7.19 -3.83
C ALA A 11 15.97 7.64 -2.39
N ASP A 12 15.14 7.29 -1.41
CA ASP A 12 15.33 7.63 0.00
C ASP A 12 15.74 6.38 0.83
N PRO A 13 16.84 6.39 1.61
CA PRO A 13 17.27 5.25 2.43
C PRO A 13 16.34 4.88 3.61
N LEU A 14 15.10 5.39 3.64
CA LEU A 14 14.11 4.97 4.62
C LEU A 14 13.59 3.58 4.25
N GLN A 15 13.83 2.60 5.13
CA GLN A 15 13.20 1.30 5.05
C GLN A 15 11.71 1.47 5.31
N LEU A 16 10.89 1.18 4.30
CA LEU A 16 9.45 1.35 4.38
C LEU A 16 8.75 0.00 4.33
N THR A 17 7.96 -0.29 5.37
CA THR A 17 7.03 -1.41 5.37
C THR A 17 5.61 -0.90 5.21
N ALA A 18 4.92 -1.34 4.17
CA ALA A 18 3.52 -1.02 3.91
C ALA A 18 2.68 -2.30 3.90
N VAL A 19 1.61 -2.32 4.69
CA VAL A 19 0.63 -3.41 4.70
C VAL A 19 -0.67 -2.88 4.12
N ILE A 20 -1.15 -3.52 3.06
CA ILE A 20 -2.38 -3.15 2.34
C ILE A 20 -3.38 -4.29 2.47
N GLU A 21 -4.65 -3.98 2.69
CA GLU A 21 -5.72 -4.97 2.64
C GLU A 21 -6.14 -5.22 1.19
N GLU A 22 -6.30 -6.49 0.81
CA GLU A 22 -6.70 -6.91 -0.54
C GLU A 22 -7.97 -6.19 -1.03
N ALA A 23 -8.97 -6.03 -0.15
CA ALA A 23 -10.23 -5.36 -0.47
C ALA A 23 -10.06 -3.91 -0.93
N VAL A 24 -8.95 -3.24 -0.56
CA VAL A 24 -8.65 -1.88 -1.01
C VAL A 24 -8.19 -1.88 -2.48
N LEU A 25 -7.51 -2.93 -2.93
CA LEU A 25 -7.08 -3.09 -4.33
C LEU A 25 -8.26 -3.37 -5.27
N ASP A 26 -9.33 -3.98 -4.74
CA ASP A 26 -10.55 -4.25 -5.49
C ASP A 26 -11.52 -3.06 -5.50
N ARG A 27 -11.28 -2.04 -4.67
CA ARG A 27 -12.15 -0.87 -4.59
C ARG A 27 -11.88 0.06 -5.77
N PRO A 28 -12.85 0.29 -6.68
CA PRO A 28 -12.63 1.13 -7.83
C PRO A 28 -12.36 2.58 -7.41
N VAL A 29 -11.18 3.08 -7.80
CA VAL A 29 -10.77 4.49 -7.64
C VAL A 29 -10.33 5.00 -9.01
N GLY A 30 -11.05 6.00 -9.53
CA GLY A 30 -10.78 6.52 -10.87
C GLY A 30 -11.19 5.55 -11.98
N THR A 31 -10.41 5.48 -13.06
CA THR A 31 -10.68 4.61 -14.21
C THR A 31 -9.94 3.27 -14.10
N VAL A 32 -10.31 2.30 -14.94
CA VAL A 32 -9.60 1.01 -15.04
C VAL A 32 -8.13 1.21 -15.38
N ASP A 33 -7.80 2.18 -16.23
CA ASP A 33 -6.40 2.50 -16.57
C ASP A 33 -5.65 3.08 -15.38
N THR A 34 -6.31 3.90 -14.55
CA THR A 34 -5.72 4.40 -13.29
C THR A 34 -5.44 3.25 -12.32
N MET A 35 -6.40 2.35 -12.12
CA MET A 35 -6.23 1.18 -11.26
C MET A 35 -5.09 0.28 -11.73
N ARG A 36 -5.00 0.05 -13.05
CA ARG A 36 -3.89 -0.72 -13.64
C ARG A 36 -2.54 -0.06 -13.37
N ALA A 37 -2.40 1.22 -13.67
CA ALA A 37 -1.16 1.96 -13.45
C ALA A 37 -0.74 1.98 -11.98
N GLN A 38 -1.71 2.05 -11.05
CA GLN A 38 -1.45 1.96 -9.61
C GLN A 38 -0.91 0.58 -9.21
N LEU A 39 -1.50 -0.50 -9.71
CA LEU A 39 -1.03 -1.85 -9.44
C LEU A 39 0.36 -2.11 -10.05
N GLU A 40 0.61 -1.65 -11.27
CA GLU A 40 1.93 -1.71 -11.91
C GLU A 40 2.98 -0.96 -11.09
N HIS A 41 2.65 0.23 -10.60
CA HIS A 41 3.56 1.00 -9.74
C HIS A 41 3.86 0.30 -8.41
N LEU A 42 2.88 -0.37 -7.79
CA LEU A 42 3.13 -1.15 -6.58
C LEU A 42 4.12 -2.32 -6.82
N LEU A 43 4.05 -2.96 -7.99
CA LEU A 43 5.00 -4.01 -8.37
C LEU A 43 6.41 -3.46 -8.63
N GLU A 44 6.52 -2.27 -9.22
CA GLU A 44 7.81 -1.59 -9.39
C GLU A 44 8.45 -1.24 -8.05
N LEU A 45 7.64 -0.87 -7.05
CA LEU A 45 8.13 -0.56 -5.70
C LEU A 45 8.60 -1.79 -4.93
N GLU A 46 7.97 -2.95 -5.13
CA GLU A 46 8.44 -4.23 -4.54
C GLU A 46 9.84 -4.61 -5.05
N ALA A 47 10.21 -4.18 -6.25
CA ALA A 47 11.54 -4.43 -6.80
C ALA A 47 12.65 -3.61 -6.12
N CYS A 48 12.30 -2.72 -5.18
CA CYS A 48 13.26 -1.89 -4.46
C CYS A 48 13.63 -2.48 -3.11
N ASP A 49 14.93 -2.61 -2.86
CA ASP A 49 15.50 -3.24 -1.65
C ASP A 49 15.15 -2.51 -0.33
N ASN A 50 14.58 -1.30 -0.41
CA ASN A 50 14.18 -0.50 0.74
C ASN A 50 12.66 -0.53 1.01
N ILE A 51 11.87 -1.29 0.26
CA ILE A 51 10.41 -1.33 0.39
C ILE A 51 9.93 -2.78 0.59
N ASP A 52 9.23 -3.02 1.70
CA ASP A 52 8.52 -4.27 1.98
C ASP A 52 7.01 -4.03 1.85
N LEU A 53 6.41 -4.47 0.75
CA LEU A 53 4.98 -4.36 0.47
C LEU A 53 4.28 -5.69 0.74
N ARG A 54 3.27 -5.69 1.62
CA ARG A 54 2.52 -6.89 1.96
C ARG A 54 1.03 -6.70 1.75
N VAL A 55 0.42 -7.64 1.03
CA VAL A 55 -1.03 -7.68 0.86
C VAL A 55 -1.63 -8.67 1.86
N LEU A 56 -2.61 -8.20 2.62
CA LEU A 56 -3.35 -8.99 3.58
C LEU A 56 -4.65 -9.50 2.92
N PRO A 57 -4.82 -10.82 2.76
CA PRO A 57 -6.01 -11.37 2.13
C PRO A 57 -7.28 -11.02 2.91
N THR A 58 -8.35 -10.67 2.19
CA THR A 58 -9.66 -10.36 2.78
C THR A 58 -10.28 -11.56 3.50
N ALA A 59 -9.84 -12.78 3.17
CA ALA A 59 -10.27 -14.00 3.84
C ALA A 59 -9.71 -14.19 5.26
N ILE A 60 -8.69 -13.42 5.66
CA ILE A 60 -8.18 -13.44 7.02
C ILE A 60 -9.15 -12.64 7.90
N GLY A 61 -9.65 -13.26 8.98
CA GLY A 61 -10.55 -12.61 9.94
C GLY A 61 -9.92 -11.38 10.62
N PRO A 62 -10.57 -10.80 11.66
CA PRO A 62 -10.17 -9.52 12.24
C PRO A 62 -8.66 -9.38 12.50
N HIS A 63 -8.04 -8.46 11.77
CA HIS A 63 -6.60 -8.17 11.82
C HIS A 63 -6.37 -6.68 12.08
N ALA A 64 -5.18 -6.30 12.54
CA ALA A 64 -4.87 -4.93 12.98
C ALA A 64 -5.15 -3.83 11.93
N GLY A 65 -5.23 -4.18 10.63
CA GLY A 65 -5.64 -3.26 9.55
C GLY A 65 -7.14 -2.89 9.54
N LEU A 66 -8.02 -3.71 10.12
CA LEU A 66 -9.48 -3.49 10.11
C LEU A 66 -9.93 -2.38 11.07
N SER A 67 -9.15 -2.09 12.10
CA SER A 67 -9.48 -1.07 13.10
C SER A 67 -9.13 0.34 12.66
N GLY A 68 -8.46 0.54 11.51
CA GLY A 68 -8.06 1.87 11.01
C GLY A 68 -7.45 2.75 12.11
N HIS A 69 -6.76 2.14 13.08
CA HIS A 69 -6.31 2.87 14.24
C HIS A 69 -5.14 3.75 13.79
N PRO A 70 -5.19 5.06 14.05
CA PRO A 70 -4.07 5.93 13.71
C PRO A 70 -2.85 5.39 14.44
N ILE A 71 -1.81 5.07 13.67
CA ILE A 71 -0.48 4.79 14.17
C ILE A 71 -0.08 5.90 15.16
N GLN A 72 0.25 5.53 16.40
CA GLN A 72 0.88 6.41 17.39
C GLN A 72 2.37 6.53 17.10
#